data_AF-A0A0N1PD13-F1
#
_entry.id   AF-A0A0N1PD13-F1
#
_cell.length_a   1.000
_cell.length_b   1.000
_cell.length_c   1.000
_cell.angle_alpha   90.00
_cell.angle_beta   90.00
_cell.angle_gamma   90.00
#
_symmetry.space_group_name_H-M   'P 1'
#
loop_
_entity.id
_entity.type
_entity.pdbx_description
1 polymer ?
#
loop_
_entity_poly.entity_id
_entity_poly.type
_entity_poly.pdbx_seq_one_letter_code
_entity_poly.pdbx_strand_id
1 'polypeptide(L)'
;MSCKCFYRLLVCVLITGLTICTLISMLEPLFTRTIPNGGGTTVLTLSFVSIDNKTITAAGPPVNTRTNTRDLECSRAKVFYVASCVLVIISVILGGVNVLCALVWIMAPCGFLMGSAVLVLTFAAFACSLIPFVLVGYSITHPLCPDALSSALVTSEDNPMRVLPGYILLFVSFMGLFATFLLEVLGCFCGCQLERSKDFGFQRPAAEDFDNIGVDGGRSPDEAFEMQSFPLKK
;
A
#
# COMPACT_ATOMS: atom_id res chain seq x y z
N MET A 1 8.14 4.82 26.71
CA MET A 1 7.51 4.99 25.39
C MET A 1 6.09 4.45 25.49
N SER A 2 5.05 5.26 25.27
CA SER A 2 3.66 4.79 25.40
C SER A 2 3.36 3.69 24.36
N CYS A 3 2.59 2.67 24.74
CA CYS A 3 2.17 1.55 23.87
C CYS A 3 1.64 2.02 22.50
N LYS A 4 0.97 3.18 22.46
CA LYS A 4 0.47 3.85 21.24
C LYS A 4 1.58 4.32 20.29
N CYS A 5 2.63 4.94 20.82
CA CYS A 5 3.77 5.40 20.00
C CYS A 5 4.51 4.21 19.39
N PHE A 6 4.65 3.13 20.16
CA PHE A 6 5.25 1.89 19.68
C PHE A 6 4.42 1.27 18.55
N TYR A 7 3.10 1.21 18.70
CA TYR A 7 2.19 0.72 17.66
C TYR A 7 2.28 1.55 16.37
N ARG A 8 2.21 2.90 16.45
CA ARG A 8 2.32 3.77 15.26
C ARG A 8 3.66 3.60 14.54
N LEU A 9 4.75 3.48 15.31
CA LEU A 9 6.09 3.24 14.77
C LEU A 9 6.18 1.87 14.09
N LEU A 10 5.64 0.82 14.70
CA LEU A 10 5.60 -0.53 14.13
C LEU A 10 4.87 -0.55 12.79
N VAL A 11 3.68 0.05 12.71
CA VAL A 11 2.90 0.16 11.46
C VAL A 11 3.71 0.89 10.39
N CYS A 12 4.33 2.03 10.72
CA CYS A 12 5.14 2.79 9.78
C CYS A 12 6.34 1.98 9.24
N VAL A 13 7.04 1.26 10.11
CA VAL A 13 8.18 0.41 9.71
C VAL A 13 7.72 -0.72 8.80
N LEU A 14 6.58 -1.37 9.11
CA LEU A 14 6.01 -2.42 8.27
C LEU A 14 5.65 -1.87 6.87
N ILE A 15 4.88 -0.78 6.79
CA ILE A 15 4.50 -0.18 5.50
C ILE A 15 5.74 0.20 4.69
N THR A 16 6.76 0.80 5.33
CA THR A 16 8.01 1.18 4.67
C THR A 16 8.75 -0.04 4.13
N GLY A 17 8.93 -1.08 4.94
CA GLY A 17 9.59 -2.31 4.51
C GLY A 17 8.87 -3.00 3.35
N LEU A 18 7.54 -3.09 3.43
CA LEU A 18 6.71 -3.76 2.42
C LEU A 18 6.67 -3.00 1.09
N THR A 19 6.63 -1.67 1.15
CA THR A 19 6.69 -0.83 -0.05
C THR A 19 8.03 -0.93 -0.76
N ILE A 20 9.14 -1.00 -0.01
CA ILE A 20 10.47 -1.30 -0.55
C ILE A 20 10.49 -2.69 -1.19
N CYS A 21 9.90 -3.71 -0.55
CA CYS A 21 9.79 -5.05 -1.13
C CYS A 21 9.03 -5.04 -2.47
N THR A 22 7.91 -4.31 -2.57
CA THR A 22 7.17 -4.15 -3.84
C THR A 22 8.02 -3.47 -4.91
N LEU A 23 8.78 -2.44 -4.53
CA LEU A 23 9.67 -1.74 -5.46
C LEU A 23 10.79 -2.64 -5.98
N ILE A 24 11.44 -3.41 -5.10
CA ILE A 24 12.50 -4.35 -5.49
C ILE A 24 11.92 -5.47 -6.36
N SER A 25 10.73 -5.98 -6.01
CA SER A 25 10.02 -6.99 -6.79
C SER A 25 9.77 -6.57 -8.24
N MET A 26 9.56 -5.28 -8.51
CA MET A 26 9.45 -4.78 -9.88
C MET A 26 10.75 -4.83 -10.68
N LEU A 27 11.87 -4.55 -10.01
CA LEU A 27 13.18 -4.47 -10.64
C LEU A 27 13.75 -5.86 -10.88
N GLU A 28 13.45 -6.80 -9.99
CA GLU A 28 13.88 -8.18 -10.05
C GLU A 28 13.02 -9.01 -11.01
N PRO A 29 13.60 -10.03 -11.67
CA PRO A 29 12.85 -10.96 -12.48
C PRO A 29 11.98 -11.87 -11.60
N LEU A 30 10.83 -12.29 -12.14
CA LEU A 30 9.79 -13.04 -11.42
C LEU A 30 9.94 -14.55 -11.60
N PHE A 31 10.24 -14.98 -12.83
CA PHE A 31 10.33 -16.40 -13.20
C PHE A 31 11.46 -16.65 -14.18
N THR A 32 12.11 -17.80 -14.05
CA THR A 32 13.10 -18.26 -15.01
C THR A 32 12.81 -19.68 -15.43
N ARG A 33 13.05 -19.98 -16.69
CA ARG A 33 12.90 -21.29 -17.27
C ARG A 33 14.17 -21.63 -18.03
N THR A 34 14.71 -22.81 -17.80
CA THR A 34 15.84 -23.34 -18.55
C THR A 34 15.32 -24.41 -19.51
N ILE A 35 15.43 -24.17 -20.81
CA ILE A 35 15.03 -25.11 -21.86
C ILE A 35 16.30 -25.71 -22.46
N PRO A 36 16.55 -27.02 -22.28
CA PRO A 36 17.64 -27.70 -22.96
C PRO A 36 17.28 -27.85 -24.44
N ASN A 37 18.12 -27.31 -25.32
CA ASN A 37 18.06 -27.56 -26.76
C ASN A 37 19.20 -28.51 -27.12
N GLY A 38 19.03 -29.37 -28.13
CA GLY A 38 19.97 -30.46 -28.48
C GLY A 38 21.45 -30.08 -28.75
N GLY A 39 21.85 -28.81 -28.62
CA GLY A 39 23.23 -28.31 -28.64
C GLY A 39 23.52 -27.13 -27.69
N GLY A 40 22.67 -26.85 -26.70
CA GLY A 40 22.83 -25.72 -25.76
C GLY A 40 21.69 -25.57 -24.75
N THR A 41 21.73 -24.54 -23.92
CA THR A 41 20.67 -24.21 -22.95
C THR A 41 20.10 -22.83 -23.23
N THR A 42 18.77 -22.71 -23.26
CA THR A 42 18.08 -21.43 -23.37
C THR A 42 17.51 -21.05 -22.01
N VAL A 43 17.95 -19.93 -21.45
CA VAL A 43 17.39 -19.37 -20.23
C VAL A 43 16.39 -18.28 -20.60
N LEU A 44 15.12 -18.55 -20.35
CA LEU A 44 14.03 -17.60 -20.44
C LEU A 44 13.88 -16.93 -19.07
N THR A 45 13.84 -15.61 -19.02
CA THR A 45 13.63 -14.85 -17.80
C THR A 45 12.48 -13.88 -18.01
N LEU A 46 11.45 -14.00 -17.16
CA LEU A 46 10.28 -13.16 -17.18
C LEU A 46 10.39 -12.06 -16.13
N SER A 47 10.31 -10.81 -16.57
CA SER A 47 10.10 -9.63 -15.73
C SER A 47 8.79 -8.93 -16.14
N PHE A 48 8.30 -8.00 -15.32
CA PHE A 48 7.12 -7.19 -15.65
C PHE A 48 7.28 -6.37 -16.93
N VAL A 49 8.51 -5.95 -17.24
CA VAL A 49 8.82 -5.03 -18.36
C VAL A 49 9.36 -5.76 -19.58
N SER A 50 10.10 -6.86 -19.41
CA SER A 50 10.72 -7.59 -20.51
C SER A 50 10.74 -9.09 -20.30
N ILE A 51 10.76 -9.79 -21.42
CA ILE A 51 11.07 -11.22 -21.52
C ILE A 51 12.47 -11.31 -22.12
N ASP A 52 13.42 -11.77 -21.32
CA ASP A 52 14.81 -11.93 -21.72
C ASP A 52 15.08 -13.39 -22.07
N ASN A 53 15.57 -13.62 -23.29
CA ASN A 53 15.92 -14.93 -23.82
C ASN A 53 17.43 -14.99 -24.03
N LYS A 54 18.11 -15.79 -23.21
CA LYS A 54 19.55 -16.00 -23.32
C LYS A 54 19.83 -17.43 -23.78
N THR A 55 20.30 -17.59 -25.02
CA THR A 55 20.72 -18.89 -25.55
C THR A 55 22.23 -19.06 -25.34
N ILE A 56 22.62 -20.13 -24.65
CA ILE A 56 24.01 -20.53 -24.40
C ILE A 56 24.25 -21.80 -25.22
N THR A 57 24.90 -21.66 -26.37
CA THR A 57 25.31 -22.79 -27.22
C THR A 57 26.77 -23.16 -26.97
N ALA A 58 27.10 -24.45 -27.04
CA ALA A 58 28.48 -24.94 -26.83
C ALA A 58 29.49 -24.44 -27.87
N ALA A 59 29.02 -23.89 -29.01
CA ALA A 59 29.83 -23.55 -30.18
C ALA A 59 29.96 -22.03 -30.47
N GLY A 60 29.51 -21.13 -29.59
CA GLY A 60 29.56 -19.69 -29.89
C GLY A 60 29.22 -18.76 -28.72
N PRO A 61 29.38 -17.44 -28.89
CA PRO A 61 29.04 -16.46 -27.86
C PRO A 61 27.53 -16.47 -27.57
N PRO A 62 27.12 -16.22 -26.32
CA PRO A 62 25.72 -16.26 -25.93
C PRO A 62 24.92 -15.19 -26.68
N VAL A 63 23.79 -15.59 -27.29
CA VAL A 63 22.88 -14.65 -27.95
C VAL A 63 21.82 -14.22 -26.94
N ASN A 64 21.83 -12.93 -26.61
CA ASN A 64 20.80 -12.32 -25.77
C ASN A 64 19.77 -11.66 -26.68
N THR A 65 18.53 -12.14 -26.64
CA THR A 65 17.39 -11.48 -27.28
C THR A 65 16.46 -10.97 -26.19
N ARG A 66 16.11 -9.70 -26.25
CA ARG A 66 15.20 -9.05 -25.31
C ARG A 66 13.92 -8.70 -26.03
N THR A 67 12.83 -9.34 -25.64
CA THR A 67 11.50 -9.06 -26.20
C THR A 67 10.73 -8.26 -25.17
N ASN A 68 10.24 -7.07 -25.57
CA ASN A 68 9.42 -6.25 -24.67
C ASN A 68 8.05 -6.89 -24.51
N THR A 69 7.49 -6.88 -23.29
CA THR A 69 6.13 -7.42 -23.03
C THR A 69 5.03 -6.66 -23.79
N ARG A 70 5.36 -5.49 -24.34
CA ARG A 70 4.46 -4.69 -25.20
C ARG A 70 4.38 -5.17 -26.65
N ASP A 71 5.34 -5.96 -27.09
CA ASP A 71 5.47 -6.41 -28.49
C ASP A 71 4.98 -7.86 -28.68
N LEU A 72 4.26 -8.42 -27.71
CA LEU A 72 3.58 -9.71 -27.91
C LEU A 72 2.49 -9.56 -28.98
N GLU A 73 2.47 -10.50 -29.93
CA GLU A 73 1.49 -10.58 -31.00
C GLU A 73 0.07 -10.81 -30.45
N CYS A 74 -0.05 -11.57 -29.36
CA CYS A 74 -1.33 -11.72 -28.69
C CYS A 74 -1.78 -10.48 -27.92
N SER A 75 -2.88 -9.87 -28.39
CA SER A 75 -3.53 -8.73 -27.74
C SER A 75 -3.96 -9.02 -26.30
N ARG A 76 -4.42 -10.25 -26.01
CA ARG A 76 -4.90 -10.64 -24.67
C ARG A 76 -3.76 -10.67 -23.65
N ALA A 77 -2.66 -11.35 -23.96
CA ALA A 77 -1.48 -11.41 -23.10
C ALA A 77 -0.88 -10.00 -22.88
N LYS A 78 -0.81 -9.19 -23.94
CA LYS A 78 -0.35 -7.80 -23.87
C LYS A 78 -1.15 -6.96 -22.87
N VAL A 79 -2.47 -7.00 -22.94
CA VAL A 79 -3.33 -6.27 -21.99
C VAL A 79 -3.12 -6.74 -20.56
N PHE A 80 -2.98 -8.05 -20.33
CA PHE A 80 -2.74 -8.61 -18.99
C PHE A 80 -1.41 -8.17 -18.38
N TYR A 81 -0.31 -8.21 -19.14
CA TYR A 81 1.01 -7.78 -18.64
C TYR A 81 1.07 -6.27 -18.41
N VAL A 82 0.50 -5.47 -19.33
CA VAL A 82 0.45 -4.01 -19.18
C VAL A 82 -0.41 -3.62 -17.97
N ALA A 83 -1.59 -4.22 -17.81
CA ALA A 83 -2.46 -3.96 -16.66
C ALA A 83 -1.77 -4.33 -15.34
N SER A 84 -1.13 -5.52 -15.28
CA SER A 84 -0.36 -5.94 -14.10
C SER A 84 0.76 -4.94 -13.77
N CYS A 85 1.55 -4.52 -14.76
CA CYS A 85 2.63 -3.57 -14.57
C CYS A 85 2.12 -2.22 -14.03
N VAL A 86 1.05 -1.68 -14.62
CA VAL A 86 0.43 -0.41 -14.17
C VAL A 86 -0.10 -0.53 -12.73
N LEU A 87 -0.74 -1.64 -12.38
CA LEU A 87 -1.28 -1.86 -11.03
C LEU A 87 -0.19 -1.93 -9.97
N VAL A 88 0.94 -2.60 -10.26
CA VAL A 88 2.08 -2.62 -9.32
C VAL A 88 2.67 -1.20 -9.18
N ILE A 89 2.72 -0.39 -10.25
CA ILE A 89 3.20 1.01 -10.17
C ILE A 89 2.29 1.83 -9.27
N ILE A 90 0.98 1.71 -9.45
CA ILE A 90 -0.01 2.38 -8.59
C ILE A 90 0.16 1.92 -7.14
N SER A 91 0.37 0.63 -6.89
CA SER A 91 0.61 0.09 -5.54
C SER A 91 1.85 0.73 -4.88
N VAL A 92 2.96 0.89 -5.61
CA VAL A 92 4.18 1.55 -5.10
C VAL A 92 3.92 3.03 -4.79
N ILE A 93 3.22 3.76 -5.68
CA ILE A 93 2.90 5.18 -5.46
C ILE A 93 2.01 5.34 -4.23
N LEU A 94 0.93 4.57 -4.13
CA LEU A 94 0.04 4.58 -2.98
C LEU A 94 0.77 4.22 -1.70
N GLY A 95 1.63 3.20 -1.76
CA GLY A 95 2.51 2.82 -0.67
C GLY A 95 3.43 3.93 -0.21
N GLY A 96 4.09 4.63 -1.14
CA GLY A 96 4.95 5.78 -0.83
C GLY A 96 4.18 6.92 -0.17
N VAL A 97 3.00 7.26 -0.69
CA VAL A 97 2.10 8.25 -0.05
C VAL A 97 1.69 7.79 1.34
N ASN A 98 1.40 6.50 1.50
CA ASN A 98 1.04 5.93 2.80
C ASN A 98 2.16 6.05 3.83
N VAL A 99 3.42 5.81 3.43
CA VAL A 99 4.59 6.02 4.31
C VAL A 99 4.66 7.47 4.78
N LEU A 100 4.45 8.44 3.89
CA LEU A 100 4.45 9.86 4.26
C LEU A 100 3.31 10.18 5.26
N CYS A 101 2.11 9.67 5.02
CA CYS A 101 0.98 9.81 5.95
C CYS A 101 1.29 9.16 7.31
N ALA A 102 1.89 7.96 7.33
CA ALA A 102 2.28 7.26 8.55
C ALA A 102 3.36 8.02 9.34
N LEU A 103 4.34 8.63 8.66
CA LEU A 103 5.34 9.49 9.29
C LEU A 103 4.71 10.72 9.94
N VAL A 104 3.80 11.40 9.24
CA VAL A 104 3.05 12.54 9.79
C VAL A 104 2.20 12.08 10.97
N TRP A 105 1.61 10.89 10.91
CA TRP A 105 0.79 10.33 11.98
C TRP A 105 1.57 9.99 13.26
N ILE A 106 2.86 9.67 13.14
CA ILE A 106 3.75 9.51 14.31
C ILE A 106 3.94 10.85 15.02
N MET A 107 4.06 11.95 14.26
CA MET A 107 4.38 13.28 14.79
C MET A 107 3.15 14.09 15.24
N ALA A 108 1.96 13.79 14.69
CA ALA A 108 0.75 14.59 14.93
C ALA A 108 -0.06 14.12 16.18
N PRO A 109 -0.57 15.07 16.99
CA PRO A 109 -1.50 14.78 18.10
C PRO A 109 -2.94 14.48 17.63
N CYS A 110 -3.30 14.84 16.39
CA CYS A 110 -4.60 14.51 15.79
C CYS A 110 -4.61 13.07 15.25
N GLY A 111 -4.77 12.09 16.15
CA GLY A 111 -4.51 10.67 15.88
C GLY A 111 -5.52 9.93 14.99
N PHE A 112 -6.80 10.32 14.94
CA PHE A 112 -7.83 9.45 14.32
C PHE A 112 -7.96 9.60 12.81
N LEU A 113 -8.07 10.83 12.28
CA LEU A 113 -8.26 11.08 10.84
C LEU A 113 -7.06 10.64 10.00
N MET A 114 -5.83 10.79 10.53
CA MET A 114 -4.63 10.32 9.84
C MET A 114 -4.52 8.79 9.88
N GLY A 115 -4.93 8.16 11.00
CA GLY A 115 -4.96 6.70 11.11
C GLY A 115 -5.95 6.04 10.15
N SER A 116 -7.13 6.65 9.92
CA SER A 116 -8.07 6.15 8.92
C SER A 116 -7.56 6.35 7.48
N ALA A 117 -6.89 7.47 7.18
CA ALA A 117 -6.27 7.68 5.89
C ALA A 117 -5.17 6.64 5.60
N VAL A 118 -4.31 6.35 6.59
CA VAL A 118 -3.30 5.29 6.50
C VAL A 118 -3.95 3.93 6.24
N LEU A 119 -5.01 3.58 6.99
CA LEU A 119 -5.74 2.32 6.80
C LEU A 119 -6.31 2.17 5.38
N VAL A 120 -6.95 3.22 4.86
CA VAL A 120 -7.52 3.20 3.50
C VAL A 120 -6.41 3.07 2.45
N LEU A 121 -5.29 3.77 2.62
CA LEU A 121 -4.15 3.67 1.71
C LEU A 121 -3.47 2.30 1.79
N THR A 122 -3.34 1.71 2.97
CA THR A 122 -2.83 0.34 3.16
C THR A 122 -3.71 -0.66 2.42
N PHE A 123 -5.04 -0.56 2.58
CA PHE A 123 -6.00 -1.41 1.87
C PHE A 123 -5.93 -1.23 0.34
N ALA A 124 -5.85 0.01 -0.14
CA ALA A 124 -5.73 0.29 -1.57
C ALA A 124 -4.42 -0.27 -2.15
N ALA A 125 -3.29 -0.08 -1.46
CA ALA A 125 -2.00 -0.63 -1.86
C ALA A 125 -2.01 -2.18 -1.88
N PHE A 126 -2.68 -2.80 -0.90
CA PHE A 126 -2.94 -4.23 -0.86
C PHE A 126 -3.76 -4.70 -2.07
N ALA A 127 -4.90 -4.06 -2.35
CA ALA A 127 -5.75 -4.45 -3.48
C ALA A 127 -5.01 -4.32 -4.82
N CYS A 128 -4.22 -3.25 -5.00
CA CYS A 128 -3.42 -3.04 -6.20
C CYS A 128 -2.24 -4.01 -6.35
N SER A 129 -1.76 -4.65 -5.28
CA SER A 129 -0.70 -5.68 -5.34
C SER A 129 -1.24 -7.11 -5.44
N LEU A 130 -2.43 -7.38 -4.91
CA LEU A 130 -3.10 -8.68 -5.02
C LEU A 130 -3.43 -9.03 -6.48
N ILE A 131 -4.01 -8.09 -7.22
CA ILE A 131 -4.43 -8.32 -8.62
C ILE A 131 -3.25 -8.77 -9.50
N PRO A 132 -2.11 -8.05 -9.57
CA PRO A 132 -0.97 -8.47 -10.37
C PRO A 132 -0.34 -9.78 -9.86
N PHE A 133 -0.32 -10.04 -8.55
CA PHE A 133 0.14 -11.32 -8.02
C PHE A 133 -0.69 -12.49 -8.58
N VAL A 134 -2.02 -12.39 -8.52
CA VAL A 134 -2.93 -13.41 -9.04
C VAL A 134 -2.82 -13.55 -10.55
N LEU A 135 -2.75 -12.42 -11.28
CA LEU A 135 -2.63 -12.41 -12.73
C LEU A 135 -1.34 -13.07 -13.22
N VAL A 136 -0.21 -12.78 -12.56
CA VAL A 136 1.08 -13.38 -12.89
C VAL A 136 1.05 -14.88 -12.59
N GLY A 137 0.53 -15.29 -11.42
CA GLY A 137 0.36 -16.72 -11.11
C GLY A 137 -0.57 -17.45 -12.08
N TYR A 138 -1.64 -16.79 -12.52
CA TYR A 138 -2.57 -17.32 -13.51
C TYR A 138 -1.90 -17.51 -14.87
N SER A 139 -1.08 -16.55 -15.32
CA SER A 139 -0.38 -16.60 -16.62
C SER A 139 0.59 -17.79 -16.77
N ILE A 140 1.06 -18.36 -15.66
CA ILE A 140 2.03 -19.46 -15.63
C ILE A 140 1.33 -20.82 -15.61
N THR A 141 0.11 -20.86 -15.08
CA THR A 141 -0.71 -22.06 -14.99
C THR A 141 -1.61 -22.24 -16.21
N HIS A 142 -2.01 -21.14 -16.86
CA HIS A 142 -2.93 -21.17 -17.99
C HIS A 142 -2.31 -20.48 -19.22
N PRO A 143 -2.28 -21.15 -20.39
CA PRO A 143 -1.88 -20.50 -21.63
C PRO A 143 -2.88 -19.38 -21.96
N LEU A 144 -2.39 -18.14 -21.94
CA LEU A 144 -3.21 -16.98 -22.29
C LEU A 144 -3.52 -16.94 -23.79
N CYS A 145 -2.60 -17.44 -24.63
CA CYS A 145 -2.71 -17.49 -26.08
C CYS A 145 -1.93 -18.69 -26.66
N PRO A 146 -2.33 -19.22 -27.84
CA PRO A 146 -1.64 -20.32 -28.52
C PRO A 146 -0.30 -19.92 -29.17
N ASP A 147 0.12 -18.66 -29.03
CA ASP A 147 1.39 -18.19 -29.60
C ASP A 147 2.57 -18.92 -28.95
N ALA A 148 3.62 -19.17 -29.74
CA ALA A 148 4.79 -19.96 -29.33
C ALA A 148 5.48 -19.40 -28.06
N LEU A 149 5.46 -18.07 -27.89
CA LEU A 149 6.11 -17.40 -26.76
C LEU A 149 5.26 -17.49 -25.48
N SER A 150 3.95 -17.22 -25.54
CA SER A 150 3.06 -17.38 -24.37
C SER A 150 2.86 -18.84 -23.97
N SER A 151 2.90 -19.76 -24.93
CA SER A 151 2.85 -21.20 -24.64
C SER A 151 4.16 -21.69 -23.99
N ALA A 152 5.30 -21.11 -24.36
CA ALA A 152 6.58 -21.33 -23.69
C ALA A 152 6.64 -20.77 -22.26
N LEU A 153 5.66 -19.94 -21.88
CA LEU A 153 5.50 -19.42 -20.52
C LEU A 153 4.63 -20.30 -19.61
N VAL A 154 3.94 -21.31 -20.15
CA VAL A 154 3.20 -22.25 -19.32
C VAL A 154 4.16 -23.28 -18.73
N THR A 155 4.03 -23.54 -17.43
CA THR A 155 4.81 -24.59 -16.78
C THR A 155 4.46 -25.95 -17.40
N SER A 156 5.47 -26.76 -17.71
CA SER A 156 5.32 -28.12 -18.22
C SER A 156 6.15 -29.06 -17.35
N GLU A 157 5.69 -30.30 -17.18
CA GLU A 157 6.36 -31.32 -16.37
C GLU A 157 7.83 -31.50 -16.76
N ASP A 158 8.16 -31.39 -18.04
CA ASP A 158 9.51 -31.63 -18.54
C ASP A 158 10.47 -30.47 -18.22
N ASN A 159 9.96 -29.26 -17.99
CA ASN A 159 10.77 -28.07 -17.71
C ASN A 159 9.99 -27.08 -16.83
N PRO A 160 9.97 -27.27 -15.50
CA PRO A 160 9.21 -26.41 -14.59
C PRO A 160 9.79 -24.99 -14.53
N MET A 161 8.92 -24.01 -14.39
CA MET A 161 9.36 -22.64 -14.10
C MET A 161 9.92 -22.55 -12.67
N ARG A 162 11.10 -21.96 -12.55
CA ARG A 162 11.68 -21.61 -11.25
C ARG A 162 11.22 -20.22 -10.84
N VAL A 163 10.66 -20.15 -9.65
CA VAL A 163 10.30 -18.89 -8.99
C VAL A 163 11.58 -18.14 -8.64
N LEU A 164 11.66 -16.86 -8.99
CA LEU A 164 12.77 -15.98 -8.65
C LEU A 164 12.43 -15.07 -7.46
N PRO A 165 13.44 -14.38 -6.89
CA PRO A 165 13.27 -13.49 -5.75
C PRO A 165 12.19 -12.43 -5.96
N GLY A 166 12.02 -11.92 -7.19
CA GLY A 166 11.02 -10.90 -7.50
C GLY A 166 9.59 -11.35 -7.15
N TYR A 167 9.22 -12.58 -7.48
CA TYR A 167 7.88 -13.11 -7.16
C TYR A 167 7.71 -13.41 -5.67
N ILE A 168 8.77 -13.89 -5.01
CA ILE A 168 8.77 -14.13 -3.56
C ILE A 168 8.59 -12.81 -2.81
N LEU A 169 9.28 -11.75 -3.22
CA LEU A 169 9.15 -10.41 -2.64
C LEU A 169 7.75 -9.82 -2.87
N LEU A 170 7.15 -10.07 -4.04
CA LEU A 170 5.77 -9.66 -4.31
C LEU A 170 4.80 -10.35 -3.34
N PHE A 171 4.97 -11.66 -3.14
CA PHE A 171 4.16 -12.46 -2.22
C PHE A 171 4.32 -11.99 -0.77
N VAL A 172 5.56 -11.77 -0.32
CA VAL A 172 5.85 -11.26 1.03
C VAL A 172 5.24 -9.87 1.23
N SER A 173 5.36 -9.00 0.22
CA SER A 173 4.75 -7.68 0.27
C SER A 173 3.22 -7.76 0.38
N PHE A 174 2.58 -8.55 -0.49
CA PHE A 174 1.13 -8.79 -0.47
C PHE A 174 0.64 -9.32 0.89
N MET A 175 1.26 -10.39 1.40
CA MET A 175 0.88 -10.99 2.69
C MET A 175 1.16 -10.04 3.86
N GLY A 176 2.26 -9.30 3.80
CA GLY A 176 2.61 -8.33 4.84
C GLY A 176 1.67 -7.12 4.85
N LEU A 177 1.24 -6.63 3.69
CA LEU A 177 0.26 -5.54 3.60
C LEU A 177 -1.10 -5.98 4.15
N PHE A 178 -1.51 -7.23 3.88
CA PHE A 178 -2.71 -7.82 4.49
C PHE A 178 -2.59 -7.92 6.01
N ALA A 179 -1.47 -8.42 6.53
CA ALA A 179 -1.23 -8.51 7.97
C ALA A 179 -1.21 -7.12 8.63
N THR A 180 -0.61 -6.13 7.96
CA THR A 180 -0.56 -4.74 8.42
C THR A 180 -1.97 -4.13 8.46
N PHE A 181 -2.78 -4.37 7.44
CA PHE A 181 -4.19 -3.96 7.42
C PHE A 181 -4.99 -4.58 8.58
N LEU A 182 -4.83 -5.90 8.84
CA LEU A 182 -5.48 -6.53 9.99
C LEU A 182 -5.02 -5.95 11.32
N LEU A 183 -3.73 -5.63 11.44
CA LEU A 183 -3.16 -4.99 12.62
C LEU A 183 -3.72 -3.57 12.81
N GLU A 184 -3.91 -2.82 11.72
CA GLU A 184 -4.55 -1.51 11.70
C GLU A 184 -6.01 -1.56 12.17
N VAL A 185 -6.77 -2.51 11.64
CA VAL A 185 -8.16 -2.78 12.02
C VAL A 185 -8.27 -3.17 13.50
N LEU A 186 -7.40 -4.06 13.97
CA LEU A 186 -7.35 -4.46 15.38
C LEU A 186 -7.01 -3.26 16.28
N GLY A 187 -6.07 -2.40 15.86
CA GLY A 187 -5.71 -1.17 16.57
C GLY A 187 -6.85 -0.16 16.64
N CYS A 188 -7.73 -0.11 15.64
CA CYS A 188 -8.97 0.67 15.66
C CYS A 188 -9.95 0.13 16.72
N PHE A 189 -10.19 -1.18 16.75
CA PHE A 189 -11.10 -1.80 17.71
C PHE A 189 -10.62 -1.70 19.17
N CYS A 190 -9.31 -1.80 19.40
CA CYS A 190 -8.72 -1.68 20.74
C CYS A 190 -8.60 -0.24 21.27
N GLY A 191 -9.00 0.77 20.48
CA GLY A 191 -8.89 2.18 20.87
C GLY A 191 -7.45 2.73 20.85
N CYS A 192 -6.48 2.00 20.30
CA CYS A 192 -5.10 2.46 20.14
C CYS A 192 -4.98 3.64 19.16
N GLN A 193 -5.96 3.80 18.26
CA GLN A 193 -6.06 4.92 17.31
C GLN A 193 -6.88 6.11 17.84
N LEU A 194 -7.72 5.93 18.86
CA LEU A 194 -8.58 6.99 19.39
C LEU A 194 -7.82 7.84 20.41
N GLU A 195 -7.21 8.91 19.92
CA GLU A 195 -6.97 10.09 20.74
C GLU A 195 -8.31 10.81 20.89
N ARG A 196 -9.00 10.57 22.01
CA ARG A 196 -10.18 11.35 22.37
C ARG A 196 -9.66 12.77 22.64
N SER A 197 -9.68 13.63 21.62
CA SER A 197 -9.38 15.05 21.78
C SER A 197 -10.31 15.57 22.88
N LYS A 198 -9.75 15.83 24.06
CA LYS A 198 -10.50 16.44 25.17
C LYS A 198 -10.75 17.93 24.92
N ASP A 199 -10.24 18.50 23.82
CA ASP A 199 -10.20 19.95 23.60
C ASP A 199 -10.86 20.44 22.30
N PHE A 200 -11.71 19.63 21.64
CA PHE A 200 -12.78 20.25 20.84
C PHE A 200 -13.93 20.58 21.78
N GLY A 201 -13.79 21.74 22.43
CA GLY A 201 -14.86 22.44 23.11
C GLY A 201 -16.02 22.65 22.16
N PHE A 202 -16.89 21.65 22.05
CA PHE A 202 -18.31 21.88 21.92
C PHE A 202 -18.76 22.39 23.28
N GLN A 203 -18.46 23.66 23.53
CA GLN A 203 -19.17 24.44 24.53
C GLN A 203 -20.63 24.31 24.10
N ARG A 204 -21.37 23.40 24.75
CA ARG A 204 -22.83 23.46 24.74
C ARG A 204 -23.14 24.92 25.06
N PRO A 205 -23.78 25.71 24.17
CA PRO A 205 -24.48 26.86 24.69
C PRO A 205 -25.46 26.29 25.70
N ALA A 206 -25.33 26.74 26.94
CA ALA A 206 -26.37 26.56 27.94
C ALA A 206 -27.59 27.39 27.46
N ALA A 207 -28.32 26.83 26.50
CA ALA A 207 -29.75 27.01 26.38
C ALA A 207 -30.30 25.85 27.23
N GLU A 208 -31.07 26.05 28.30
CA GLU A 208 -32.04 27.09 28.60
C GLU A 208 -32.07 27.28 30.13
N ASP A 209 -31.80 28.49 30.61
CA ASP A 209 -32.21 28.95 31.94
C ASP A 209 -32.80 30.37 31.81
N PHE A 210 -33.58 30.54 30.73
CA PHE A 210 -34.42 31.70 30.48
C PHE A 210 -35.88 31.27 30.61
N ASP A 211 -36.24 30.74 31.78
CA ASP A 211 -37.63 30.65 32.20
C ASP A 211 -37.90 31.67 33.30
N ASN A 212 -38.40 32.82 32.83
CA ASN A 212 -39.37 33.68 33.50
C ASN A 212 -38.97 34.33 34.83
N ILE A 213 -38.31 35.48 34.69
CA ILE A 213 -38.59 36.65 35.53
C ILE A 213 -39.99 37.18 35.15
N GLY A 214 -40.91 37.13 36.12
CA GLY A 214 -42.16 37.88 36.07
C GLY A 214 -43.14 37.51 37.18
N VAL A 215 -43.04 38.18 38.33
CA VAL A 215 -44.14 38.82 39.10
C VAL A 215 -43.83 38.89 40.62
N ASP A 216 -43.82 40.14 41.10
CA ASP A 216 -44.06 40.68 42.46
C ASP A 216 -43.08 40.45 43.64
N GLY A 217 -42.72 41.58 44.28
CA GLY A 217 -42.74 41.65 45.75
C GLY A 217 -41.50 42.16 46.50
N GLY A 218 -41.04 43.39 46.23
CA GLY A 218 -40.53 44.36 47.23
C GLY A 218 -39.37 44.02 48.19
N ARG A 219 -38.24 44.71 48.04
CA ARG A 219 -37.57 45.47 49.12
C ARG A 219 -36.41 46.34 48.60
N SER A 220 -36.18 47.41 49.36
CA SER A 220 -35.32 48.60 49.18
C SER A 220 -33.81 48.38 48.87
N PRO A 221 -33.10 49.48 48.50
CA PRO A 221 -31.78 49.51 47.87
C PRO A 221 -30.64 49.61 48.88
N ASP A 222 -29.41 49.31 48.44
CA ASP A 222 -28.17 50.09 48.69
C ASP A 222 -26.92 49.34 48.18
N GLU A 223 -25.84 50.09 47.91
CA GLU A 223 -24.49 49.69 47.46
C GLU A 223 -24.30 49.61 45.93
N ALA A 224 -23.96 50.69 45.21
CA ALA A 224 -22.74 51.52 45.21
C ALA A 224 -21.50 50.86 44.56
N PHE A 225 -21.06 51.47 43.45
CA PHE A 225 -19.67 51.69 42.99
C PHE A 225 -18.70 50.51 42.85
N GLU A 226 -18.27 50.23 41.62
CA GLU A 226 -16.97 50.73 41.10
C GLU A 226 -16.79 50.42 39.61
N MET A 227 -16.60 51.46 38.80
CA MET A 227 -15.98 51.39 37.48
C MET A 227 -14.46 51.44 37.67
N GLN A 228 -13.73 50.43 37.22
CA GLN A 228 -12.30 50.60 36.94
C GLN A 228 -11.94 50.16 35.52
N SER A 229 -11.31 51.12 34.86
CA SER A 229 -10.86 51.19 33.49
C SER A 229 -9.62 50.33 33.19
N PHE A 230 -9.51 49.95 31.91
CA PHE A 230 -8.34 49.40 31.22
C PHE A 230 -7.01 50.13 31.52
N PRO A 231 -5.87 49.47 31.24
CA PRO A 231 -5.15 49.91 30.04
C PRO A 231 -4.58 48.80 29.16
N LEU A 232 -4.72 49.03 27.85
CA LEU A 232 -3.93 48.48 26.76
C LEU A 232 -2.42 48.73 26.98
N LYS A 233 -1.58 47.73 26.67
CA LYS A 233 -0.17 47.94 26.33
C LYS A 233 0.14 47.27 24.99
N LYS A 234 0.77 48.07 24.13
CA LYS A 234 1.34 47.73 22.81
C LYS A 234 2.37 46.62 22.91
#